data_AF-A0A6P0TQ44-F1
#
_entry.id   AF-A0A6P0TQ44-F1
#
_cell.length_a   1.000
_cell.length_b   1.000
_cell.length_c   1.000
_cell.angle_alpha   90.00
_cell.angle_beta   90.00
_cell.angle_gamma   90.00
#
_symmetry.space_group_name_H-M   'P 1'
#
loop_
_entity.id
_entity.type
_entity.pdbx_description
1 polymer ?
#
loop_
_entity_poly.entity_id
_entity_poly.type
_entity_poly.pdbx_seq_one_letter_code
_entity_poly.pdbx_strand_id
1 'polypeptide(L)'
;VTNGKTGNGKAVRKENGSAPSSSPATYEKKKEEPAPVEKTHNRALGQPDSYLGPVISAHPDWVMTDNKGRKRHPSDGKVYMDPANPYVRQYLLRIIDEIASRYQVDGIQLDYIRYPFQNPGRNFSYGYSTTSRQQFRQLHGVDPMKISSRDRQNMWKWTEFKINQVNSFVADTSKFLKQKYPRMILSAAVFPFPRNERFDKIQQDWETWVLRGDIDLLTPMTYALDTNRFQQITQPLTSTRVLGSTLITPAVKLLNIPEIVAVDQIQAARDLPTGGYIIFAAERITGGLHGFLTRTQGGPEIGNDNRASLNALANPSHVVEGLIPYRQPFAAAADRFQALKKEWSFLLANEQLSMRQSELDSWRFNAEELAAVLNQLAENPNNSNLNKARNSLRKFQLQFRSSMSVHGRENAYQVQTWQNRLAALEMLLNYGDRVRLKSGRF
;
A
#
# COMPACT_ATOMS: atom_id res chain seq x y z
N VAL A 1 7.94 -42.49 -71.89
CA VAL A 1 6.66 -43.22 -71.81
C VAL A 1 5.98 -42.82 -70.51
N THR A 2 4.93 -41.99 -70.65
CA THR A 2 3.75 -41.74 -69.79
C THR A 2 3.93 -41.63 -68.27
N ASN A 3 3.77 -40.43 -67.70
CA ASN A 3 2.55 -39.88 -67.03
C ASN A 3 2.78 -39.94 -65.50
N GLY A 4 2.73 -38.88 -64.70
CA GLY A 4 1.86 -37.70 -64.72
C GLY A 4 0.91 -37.78 -63.53
N LYS A 5 1.15 -37.01 -62.45
CA LYS A 5 0.13 -36.33 -61.61
C LYS A 5 0.75 -35.58 -60.41
N THR A 6 0.68 -34.27 -60.57
CA THR A 6 0.57 -33.16 -59.61
C THR A 6 0.09 -33.46 -58.18
N GLY A 7 0.80 -32.88 -57.20
CA GLY A 7 0.33 -32.62 -55.84
C GLY A 7 1.00 -31.35 -55.30
N ASN A 8 0.22 -30.28 -55.14
CA ASN A 8 0.62 -28.94 -54.70
C ASN A 8 1.30 -28.96 -53.31
N GLY A 9 2.59 -28.63 -53.24
CA GLY A 9 3.27 -28.23 -52.02
C GLY A 9 2.95 -26.77 -51.70
N LYS A 10 2.04 -26.52 -50.75
CA LYS A 10 1.85 -25.18 -50.18
C LYS A 10 3.06 -24.84 -49.30
N ALA A 11 3.70 -23.73 -49.63
CA ALA A 11 4.77 -23.12 -48.87
C ALA A 11 4.34 -22.84 -47.41
N VAL A 12 5.16 -23.32 -46.48
CA VAL A 12 5.10 -22.98 -45.05
C VAL A 12 5.61 -21.55 -44.90
N ARG A 13 4.69 -20.59 -44.76
CA ARG A 13 4.99 -19.25 -44.26
C ARG A 13 5.09 -19.35 -42.74
N LYS A 14 6.26 -19.06 -42.18
CA LYS A 14 6.46 -18.85 -40.74
C LYS A 14 5.62 -17.65 -40.31
N GLU A 15 4.52 -17.88 -39.60
CA GLU A 15 3.83 -16.85 -38.85
C GLU A 15 4.51 -16.67 -37.49
N ASN A 16 4.81 -15.41 -37.18
CA ASN A 16 5.33 -14.96 -35.89
C ASN A 16 4.30 -15.29 -34.79
N GLY A 17 4.68 -16.21 -33.89
CA GLY A 17 3.92 -16.54 -32.70
C GLY A 17 3.80 -15.31 -31.79
N SER A 18 2.62 -14.71 -31.79
CA SER A 18 2.22 -13.68 -30.84
C SER A 18 2.01 -14.33 -29.47
N ALA A 19 2.66 -13.76 -28.44
CA ALA A 19 2.51 -14.18 -27.06
C ALA A 19 1.02 -14.14 -26.64
N PRO A 20 0.51 -15.16 -25.92
CA PRO A 20 -0.88 -15.19 -25.50
C PRO A 20 -1.15 -14.04 -24.51
N SER A 21 -2.16 -13.24 -24.85
CA SER A 21 -2.71 -12.20 -23.99
C SER A 21 -3.20 -12.82 -22.69
N SER A 22 -2.56 -12.49 -21.57
CA SER A 22 -3.01 -12.89 -20.24
C SER A 22 -4.35 -12.22 -19.93
N SER A 23 -5.41 -13.03 -19.91
CA SER A 23 -6.73 -12.65 -19.43
C SER A 23 -6.62 -12.23 -17.96
N PRO A 24 -7.11 -11.04 -17.56
CA PRO A 24 -7.14 -10.66 -16.16
C PRO A 24 -8.19 -11.52 -15.45
N ALA A 25 -7.75 -12.19 -14.39
CA ALA A 25 -8.53 -12.96 -13.43
C ALA A 25 -10.03 -12.72 -13.53
N THR A 26 -10.74 -13.68 -14.14
CA THR A 26 -12.17 -13.83 -13.97
C THR A 26 -12.41 -13.93 -12.47
N TYR A 27 -12.99 -12.87 -11.89
CA TYR A 27 -13.77 -12.98 -10.66
C TYR A 27 -14.91 -13.95 -10.96
N GLU A 28 -14.64 -15.24 -10.80
CA GLU A 28 -15.61 -16.30 -10.95
C GLU A 28 -16.76 -16.09 -9.96
N LYS A 29 -17.95 -16.41 -10.46
CA LYS A 29 -19.26 -16.25 -9.83
C LYS A 29 -19.23 -16.50 -8.32
N LYS A 30 -19.63 -15.48 -7.56
CA LYS A 30 -20.21 -15.61 -6.22
C LYS A 30 -21.34 -16.65 -6.28
N LYS A 31 -21.08 -17.87 -5.78
CA LYS A 31 -22.15 -18.76 -5.31
C LYS A 31 -22.79 -18.04 -4.11
N GLU A 32 -24.09 -17.80 -4.20
CA GLU A 32 -25.01 -17.29 -3.17
C GLU A 32 -24.33 -16.51 -2.03
N GLU A 33 -24.05 -15.23 -2.26
CA GLU A 33 -23.68 -14.36 -1.16
C GLU A 33 -24.89 -14.17 -0.23
N PRO A 34 -24.68 -14.17 1.10
CA PRO A 34 -25.70 -13.73 2.04
C PRO A 34 -26.15 -12.32 1.66
N ALA A 35 -27.40 -11.97 2.01
CA ALA A 35 -27.94 -10.62 1.77
C ALA A 35 -26.89 -9.56 2.15
N PRO A 36 -26.67 -8.52 1.31
CA PRO A 36 -25.61 -7.55 1.56
C PRO A 36 -25.70 -7.06 3.00
N VAL A 37 -24.58 -7.07 3.72
CA VAL A 37 -24.46 -6.89 5.19
C VAL A 37 -25.39 -5.79 5.74
N GLU A 38 -25.58 -4.72 4.97
CA GLU A 38 -26.47 -3.61 5.29
C GLU A 38 -27.94 -4.01 5.45
N LYS A 39 -28.48 -4.95 4.65
CA LYS A 39 -29.87 -5.43 4.78
C LYS A 39 -30.07 -6.25 6.05
N THR A 40 -29.12 -7.10 6.38
CA THR A 40 -29.15 -7.87 7.63
C THR A 40 -29.08 -6.93 8.84
N HIS A 41 -28.21 -5.90 8.77
CA HIS A 41 -28.13 -4.85 9.78
C HIS A 41 -29.44 -4.06 9.90
N ASN A 42 -30.06 -3.68 8.77
CA ASN A 42 -31.35 -2.99 8.77
C ASN A 42 -32.43 -3.82 9.48
N ARG A 43 -32.55 -5.11 9.15
CA ARG A 43 -33.52 -6.00 9.81
C ARG A 43 -33.26 -6.11 11.32
N ALA A 44 -32.01 -6.19 11.75
CA ALA A 44 -31.64 -6.21 13.16
C ALA A 44 -32.06 -4.92 13.90
N LEU A 45 -32.12 -3.80 13.19
CA LEU A 45 -32.58 -2.50 13.71
C LEU A 45 -34.08 -2.24 13.48
N GLY A 46 -34.85 -3.22 12.96
CA GLY A 46 -36.26 -3.04 12.60
C GLY A 46 -36.49 -2.06 11.45
N GLN A 47 -35.47 -1.80 10.63
CA GLN A 47 -35.51 -0.90 9.47
C GLN A 47 -35.83 -1.68 8.19
N PRO A 48 -36.50 -1.06 7.19
CA PRO A 48 -36.75 -1.70 5.92
C PRO A 48 -35.45 -1.94 5.14
N ASP A 49 -35.42 -2.96 4.26
CA ASP A 49 -34.29 -3.25 3.37
C ASP A 49 -33.89 -2.04 2.48
N SER A 50 -34.80 -1.08 2.28
CA SER A 50 -34.57 0.17 1.54
C SER A 50 -33.86 1.26 2.34
N TYR A 51 -33.79 1.16 3.68
CA TYR A 51 -33.16 2.15 4.55
C TYR A 51 -31.68 2.31 4.22
N LEU A 52 -31.23 3.53 3.96
CA LEU A 52 -29.87 3.82 3.46
C LEU A 52 -28.88 4.13 4.60
N GLY A 53 -29.26 3.85 5.84
CA GLY A 53 -28.52 4.24 7.04
C GLY A 53 -28.87 5.65 7.54
N PRO A 54 -28.51 5.98 8.78
CA PRO A 54 -28.96 7.21 9.46
C PRO A 54 -28.46 8.48 8.77
N VAL A 55 -27.21 8.50 8.31
CA VAL A 55 -26.61 9.71 7.72
C VAL A 55 -27.25 10.05 6.37
N ILE A 56 -27.40 9.06 5.48
CA ILE A 56 -27.98 9.29 4.15
C ILE A 56 -29.49 9.53 4.24
N SER A 57 -30.18 8.89 5.18
CA SER A 57 -31.61 9.18 5.42
C SER A 57 -31.83 10.62 5.92
N ALA A 58 -30.93 11.15 6.77
CA ALA A 58 -30.96 12.54 7.23
C ALA A 58 -30.51 13.55 6.16
N HIS A 59 -29.61 13.15 5.26
CA HIS A 59 -29.08 13.97 4.18
C HIS A 59 -29.15 13.26 2.83
N PRO A 60 -30.35 13.14 2.22
CA PRO A 60 -30.55 12.33 1.01
C PRO A 60 -29.79 12.82 -0.23
N ASP A 61 -29.36 14.07 -0.26
CA ASP A 61 -28.59 14.73 -1.31
C ASP A 61 -27.07 14.46 -1.21
N TRP A 62 -26.61 13.86 -0.10
CA TRP A 62 -25.20 13.51 0.10
C TRP A 62 -24.80 12.20 -0.59
N VAL A 63 -25.77 11.40 -1.00
CA VAL A 63 -25.53 10.11 -1.65
C VAL A 63 -25.13 10.28 -3.11
N MET A 64 -24.13 9.52 -3.52
CA MET A 64 -23.72 9.40 -4.90
C MET A 64 -24.69 8.50 -5.67
N THR A 65 -24.95 8.84 -6.92
CA THR A 65 -25.69 8.00 -7.86
C THR A 65 -24.80 7.56 -9.02
N ASP A 66 -25.22 6.47 -9.66
CA ASP A 66 -24.70 6.09 -10.97
C ASP A 66 -25.34 6.90 -12.11
N ASN A 67 -24.84 6.68 -13.34
CA ASN A 67 -25.36 7.27 -14.56
C ASN A 67 -26.80 6.86 -14.94
N LYS A 68 -27.49 6.07 -14.09
CA LYS A 68 -28.91 5.72 -14.20
C LYS A 68 -29.72 6.22 -13.00
N GLY A 69 -29.12 6.98 -12.09
CA GLY A 69 -29.77 7.51 -10.88
C GLY A 69 -29.87 6.50 -9.72
N ARG A 70 -29.25 5.32 -9.82
CA ARG A 70 -29.28 4.31 -8.74
C ARG A 70 -28.32 4.73 -7.63
N LYS A 71 -28.81 4.70 -6.39
CA LYS A 71 -28.04 5.00 -5.18
C LYS A 71 -27.20 3.80 -4.72
N ARG A 72 -27.82 2.62 -4.66
CA ARG A 72 -27.17 1.37 -4.25
C ARG A 72 -26.36 0.77 -5.40
N HIS A 73 -25.12 0.42 -5.11
CA HIS A 73 -24.25 -0.23 -6.08
C HIS A 73 -24.67 -1.69 -6.29
N PRO A 74 -24.97 -2.13 -7.53
CA PRO A 74 -25.62 -3.42 -7.77
C PRO A 74 -24.81 -4.66 -7.34
N SER A 75 -23.48 -4.55 -7.28
CA SER A 75 -22.60 -5.71 -7.02
C SER A 75 -22.30 -5.95 -5.54
N ASP A 76 -22.31 -4.89 -4.72
CA ASP A 76 -21.98 -4.95 -3.29
C ASP A 76 -23.12 -4.45 -2.38
N GLY A 77 -24.19 -3.90 -2.97
CA GLY A 77 -25.38 -3.41 -2.26
C GLY A 77 -25.20 -2.07 -1.52
N LYS A 78 -23.99 -1.50 -1.53
CA LYS A 78 -23.61 -0.36 -0.68
C LYS A 78 -24.08 0.98 -1.24
N VAL A 79 -24.24 1.95 -0.35
CA VAL A 79 -24.35 3.37 -0.68
C VAL A 79 -23.03 4.09 -0.42
N TYR A 80 -22.78 5.15 -1.18
CA TYR A 80 -21.53 5.90 -1.14
C TYR A 80 -21.83 7.39 -1.05
N MET A 81 -21.12 8.10 -0.17
CA MET A 81 -21.22 9.56 -0.09
C MET A 81 -20.45 10.21 -1.25
N ASP A 82 -20.93 11.35 -1.72
CA ASP A 82 -20.30 12.09 -2.81
C ASP A 82 -19.12 12.96 -2.32
N PRO A 83 -17.86 12.69 -2.73
CA PRO A 83 -16.72 13.50 -2.31
C PRO A 83 -16.68 14.90 -2.93
N ALA A 84 -17.53 15.18 -3.94
CA ALA A 84 -17.72 16.54 -4.47
C ALA A 84 -18.65 17.40 -3.60
N ASN A 85 -19.44 16.79 -2.71
CA ASN A 85 -20.36 17.52 -1.85
C ASN A 85 -19.59 18.16 -0.67
N PRO A 86 -19.56 19.50 -0.55
CA PRO A 86 -18.78 20.17 0.49
C PRO A 86 -19.27 19.82 1.91
N TYR A 87 -20.57 19.56 2.10
CA TYR A 87 -21.11 19.17 3.40
C TYR A 87 -20.69 17.76 3.81
N VAL A 88 -20.59 16.83 2.85
CA VAL A 88 -20.00 15.50 3.06
C VAL A 88 -18.55 15.63 3.51
N ARG A 89 -17.75 16.44 2.82
CA ARG A 89 -16.33 16.64 3.16
C ARG A 89 -16.17 17.20 4.58
N GLN A 90 -16.97 18.21 4.94
CA GLN A 90 -16.97 18.78 6.30
C GLN A 90 -17.40 17.76 7.35
N TYR A 91 -18.43 16.95 7.06
CA TYR A 91 -18.87 15.89 7.95
C TYR A 91 -17.77 14.85 8.20
N LEU A 92 -17.11 14.37 7.15
CA LEU A 92 -16.01 13.42 7.27
C LEU A 92 -14.80 14.01 8.02
N LEU A 93 -14.47 15.28 7.78
CA LEU A 93 -13.43 15.98 8.55
C LEU A 93 -13.80 16.11 10.04
N ARG A 94 -15.07 16.34 10.39
CA ARG A 94 -15.51 16.36 11.78
C ARG A 94 -15.37 14.99 12.46
N ILE A 95 -15.64 13.89 11.74
CA ILE A 95 -15.39 12.54 12.26
C ILE A 95 -13.90 12.33 12.51
N ILE A 96 -13.05 12.72 11.54
CA ILE A 96 -11.59 12.62 11.69
C ILE A 96 -11.11 13.45 12.88
N ASP A 97 -11.65 14.66 13.06
CA ASP A 97 -11.35 15.52 14.20
C ASP A 97 -11.80 14.91 15.53
N GLU A 98 -12.99 14.31 15.57
CA GLU A 98 -13.50 13.62 16.76
C GLU A 98 -12.57 12.46 17.13
N ILE A 99 -12.18 11.63 16.17
CA ILE A 99 -11.24 10.52 16.40
C ILE A 99 -9.92 11.06 16.95
N ALA A 100 -9.36 12.09 16.30
CA ALA A 100 -8.06 12.66 16.65
C ALA A 100 -8.04 13.41 17.99
N SER A 101 -9.16 14.01 18.41
CA SER A 101 -9.25 14.80 19.64
C SER A 101 -9.74 14.03 20.86
N ARG A 102 -10.59 13.01 20.67
CA ARG A 102 -11.26 12.31 21.78
C ARG A 102 -10.67 10.93 22.09
N TYR A 103 -9.86 10.38 21.20
CA TYR A 103 -9.27 9.05 21.38
C TYR A 103 -7.75 9.15 21.33
N GLN A 104 -7.07 8.34 22.14
CA GLN A 104 -5.61 8.23 22.14
C GLN A 104 -5.16 7.35 20.97
N VAL A 105 -5.18 7.92 19.77
CA VAL A 105 -4.73 7.24 18.55
C VAL A 105 -3.47 7.87 17.99
N ASP A 106 -2.61 7.03 17.41
CA ASP A 106 -1.36 7.46 16.79
C ASP A 106 -1.50 7.96 15.35
N GLY A 107 -2.59 7.55 14.68
CA GLY A 107 -2.80 7.79 13.27
C GLY A 107 -4.24 7.65 12.83
N ILE A 108 -4.51 8.19 11.65
CA ILE A 108 -5.77 8.03 10.91
C ILE A 108 -5.49 7.20 9.66
N GLN A 109 -6.21 6.08 9.50
CA GLN A 109 -6.18 5.26 8.29
C GLN A 109 -7.41 5.57 7.43
N LEU A 110 -7.18 6.07 6.22
CA LEU A 110 -8.23 6.25 5.21
C LEU A 110 -8.49 4.93 4.49
N ASP A 111 -9.64 4.32 4.76
CA ASP A 111 -10.17 3.20 3.99
C ASP A 111 -11.31 3.67 3.07
N TYR A 112 -11.53 2.98 1.96
CA TYR A 112 -12.52 3.34 0.92
C TYR A 112 -12.36 4.75 0.34
N ILE A 113 -11.16 5.35 0.43
CA ILE A 113 -10.85 6.67 -0.15
C ILE A 113 -10.71 6.61 -1.68
N ARG A 114 -11.85 6.49 -2.36
CA ARG A 114 -12.00 6.27 -3.81
C ARG A 114 -13.48 6.33 -4.21
N TYR A 115 -13.76 6.33 -5.50
CA TYR A 115 -15.10 6.06 -6.01
C TYR A 115 -15.46 4.56 -5.95
N PRO A 116 -16.76 4.21 -6.01
CA PRO A 116 -17.21 2.83 -6.16
C PRO A 116 -16.61 2.18 -7.41
N PHE A 117 -16.54 0.85 -7.43
CA PHE A 117 -16.08 0.14 -8.62
C PHE A 117 -16.94 0.48 -9.84
N GLN A 118 -16.29 0.75 -10.96
CA GLN A 118 -16.93 1.14 -12.21
C GLN A 118 -16.58 0.16 -13.32
N ASN A 119 -17.45 0.11 -14.32
CA ASN A 119 -17.22 -0.64 -15.54
C ASN A 119 -17.62 0.24 -16.74
N PRO A 120 -16.72 1.13 -17.20
CA PRO A 120 -16.97 1.99 -18.34
C PRO A 120 -17.33 1.19 -19.61
N GLY A 121 -16.72 0.02 -19.80
CA GLY A 121 -17.03 -0.88 -20.92
C GLY A 121 -18.46 -1.43 -20.93
N ARG A 122 -19.17 -1.37 -19.80
CA ARG A 122 -20.60 -1.71 -19.68
C ARG A 122 -21.48 -0.49 -19.43
N ASN A 123 -20.96 0.72 -19.70
CA ASN A 123 -21.64 1.98 -19.42
C ASN A 123 -22.15 2.07 -17.97
N PHE A 124 -21.30 1.66 -17.02
CA PHE A 124 -21.59 1.69 -15.59
C PHE A 124 -20.57 2.56 -14.87
N SER A 125 -21.00 3.73 -14.40
CA SER A 125 -20.16 4.72 -13.77
C SER A 125 -20.90 5.45 -12.65
N TYR A 126 -20.18 5.77 -11.58
CA TYR A 126 -20.64 6.50 -10.41
C TYR A 126 -20.13 7.95 -10.42
N GLY A 127 -20.80 8.80 -9.64
CA GLY A 127 -20.44 10.21 -9.45
C GLY A 127 -21.48 11.20 -9.97
N TYR A 128 -22.70 10.76 -10.29
CA TYR A 128 -23.69 11.58 -10.98
C TYR A 128 -24.69 12.27 -10.04
N SER A 129 -24.27 12.60 -8.82
CA SER A 129 -25.06 13.42 -7.90
C SER A 129 -25.35 14.80 -8.53
N THR A 130 -26.37 15.50 -8.01
CA THR A 130 -26.66 16.87 -8.43
C THR A 130 -25.44 17.79 -8.26
N THR A 131 -24.76 17.71 -7.11
CA THR A 131 -23.59 18.53 -6.80
C THR A 131 -22.43 18.29 -7.76
N SER A 132 -22.06 17.02 -7.97
CA SER A 132 -20.98 16.65 -8.89
C SER A 132 -21.26 17.11 -10.32
N ARG A 133 -22.50 16.92 -10.81
CA ARG A 133 -22.90 17.34 -12.16
C ARG A 133 -22.84 18.86 -12.34
N GLN A 134 -23.31 19.61 -11.35
CA GLN A 134 -23.30 21.08 -11.38
C GLN A 134 -21.87 21.62 -11.39
N GLN A 135 -21.01 21.15 -10.48
CA GLN A 135 -19.60 21.57 -10.44
C GLN A 135 -18.87 21.24 -11.74
N PHE A 136 -19.06 20.03 -12.27
CA PHE A 136 -18.43 19.66 -13.55
C PHE A 136 -18.92 20.52 -14.71
N ARG A 137 -20.23 20.79 -14.78
CA ARG A 137 -20.81 21.67 -15.81
C ARG A 137 -20.28 23.10 -15.70
N GLN A 138 -20.08 23.62 -14.48
CA GLN A 138 -19.48 24.94 -14.28
C GLN A 138 -18.04 24.99 -14.78
N LEU A 139 -17.25 23.93 -14.55
CA LEU A 139 -15.84 23.87 -14.94
C LEU A 139 -15.62 23.61 -16.44
N HIS A 140 -16.49 22.83 -17.08
CA HIS A 140 -16.25 22.33 -18.43
C HIS A 140 -17.37 22.63 -19.43
N GLY A 141 -18.44 23.33 -19.02
CA GLY A 141 -19.53 23.77 -19.88
C GLY A 141 -20.52 22.67 -20.31
N VAL A 142 -20.32 21.42 -19.90
CA VAL A 142 -21.15 20.28 -20.30
C VAL A 142 -21.62 19.48 -19.08
N ASP A 143 -22.86 19.01 -19.10
CA ASP A 143 -23.38 18.09 -18.08
C ASP A 143 -22.81 16.69 -18.33
N PRO A 144 -22.18 16.02 -17.34
CA PRO A 144 -21.54 14.73 -17.58
C PRO A 144 -22.53 13.63 -17.97
N MET A 145 -23.83 13.79 -17.71
CA MET A 145 -24.88 12.88 -18.20
C MET A 145 -25.08 12.93 -19.72
N LYS A 146 -24.64 14.02 -20.37
CA LYS A 146 -24.80 14.24 -21.82
C LYS A 146 -23.54 13.86 -22.61
N ILE A 147 -22.47 13.44 -21.93
CA ILE A 147 -21.22 13.06 -22.60
C ILE A 147 -21.41 11.69 -23.25
N SER A 148 -21.16 11.62 -24.55
CA SER A 148 -21.13 10.35 -25.29
C SER A 148 -19.89 9.54 -24.91
N SER A 149 -20.01 8.22 -24.83
CA SER A 149 -18.86 7.33 -24.63
C SER A 149 -17.80 7.43 -25.75
N ARG A 150 -18.17 7.97 -26.92
CA ARG A 150 -17.26 8.26 -28.03
C ARG A 150 -16.47 9.55 -27.85
N ASP A 151 -16.95 10.46 -27.00
CA ASP A 151 -16.26 11.70 -26.65
C ASP A 151 -15.19 11.43 -25.58
N ARG A 152 -14.08 10.85 -26.02
CA ARG A 152 -12.97 10.45 -25.14
C ARG A 152 -12.40 11.62 -24.34
N GLN A 153 -12.44 12.83 -24.90
CA GLN A 153 -11.88 14.00 -24.25
C GLN A 153 -12.72 14.43 -23.05
N ASN A 154 -14.03 14.59 -23.21
CA ASN A 154 -14.89 14.97 -22.09
C ASN A 154 -15.10 13.81 -21.11
N MET A 155 -15.06 12.55 -21.57
CA MET A 155 -15.01 11.39 -20.68
C MET A 155 -13.76 11.40 -19.79
N TRP A 156 -12.59 11.72 -20.35
CA TRP A 156 -11.38 11.86 -19.55
C TRP A 156 -11.47 13.01 -18.55
N LYS A 157 -11.95 14.20 -18.96
CA LYS A 157 -12.18 15.32 -18.03
C LYS A 157 -13.09 14.91 -16.88
N TRP A 158 -14.12 14.11 -17.14
CA TRP A 158 -15.00 13.61 -16.09
C TRP A 158 -14.30 12.66 -15.12
N THR A 159 -13.48 11.73 -15.63
CA THR A 159 -12.65 10.86 -14.81
C THR A 159 -11.66 11.67 -13.97
N GLU A 160 -10.99 12.64 -14.58
CA GLU A 160 -10.02 13.53 -13.93
C GLU A 160 -10.69 14.39 -12.83
N PHE A 161 -11.88 14.94 -13.09
CA PHE A 161 -12.66 15.66 -12.09
C PHE A 161 -12.88 14.81 -10.83
N LYS A 162 -13.34 13.56 -11.01
CA LYS A 162 -13.56 12.61 -9.91
C LYS A 162 -12.28 12.26 -9.17
N ILE A 163 -11.18 12.01 -9.89
CA ILE A 163 -9.85 11.80 -9.29
C ILE A 163 -9.47 13.01 -8.41
N ASN A 164 -9.69 14.23 -8.91
CA ASN A 164 -9.36 15.45 -8.19
C ASN A 164 -10.25 15.70 -6.94
N GLN A 165 -11.48 15.21 -6.91
CA GLN A 165 -12.32 15.25 -5.69
C GLN A 165 -11.69 14.42 -4.57
N VAL A 166 -11.18 13.22 -4.89
CA VAL A 166 -10.50 12.36 -3.91
C VAL A 166 -9.14 12.95 -3.53
N ASN A 167 -8.33 13.37 -4.51
CA ASN A 167 -7.00 13.94 -4.27
C ASN A 167 -7.07 15.18 -3.36
N SER A 168 -8.00 16.09 -3.63
CA SER A 168 -8.17 17.28 -2.79
C SER A 168 -8.63 16.91 -1.38
N PHE A 169 -9.48 15.90 -1.20
CA PHE A 169 -9.94 15.50 0.14
C PHE A 169 -8.80 14.92 0.99
N VAL A 170 -7.94 14.10 0.37
CA VAL A 170 -6.74 13.57 1.04
C VAL A 170 -5.79 14.70 1.41
N ALA A 171 -5.56 15.66 0.51
CA ALA A 171 -4.72 16.83 0.78
C ALA A 171 -5.30 17.72 1.90
N ASP A 172 -6.61 17.99 1.88
CA ASP A 172 -7.30 18.77 2.91
C ASP A 172 -7.20 18.08 4.28
N THR A 173 -7.42 16.77 4.31
CA THR A 173 -7.27 15.94 5.52
C THR A 173 -5.84 15.98 6.06
N SER A 174 -4.86 15.83 5.17
CA SER A 174 -3.44 15.92 5.52
C SER A 174 -3.08 17.26 6.13
N LYS A 175 -3.49 18.36 5.47
CA LYS A 175 -3.27 19.73 5.95
C LYS A 175 -3.93 19.95 7.30
N PHE A 176 -5.19 19.55 7.44
CA PHE A 176 -5.95 19.64 8.68
C PHE A 176 -5.24 18.94 9.84
N LEU A 177 -4.87 17.67 9.66
CA LEU A 177 -4.18 16.88 10.68
C LEU A 177 -2.81 17.45 11.03
N LYS A 178 -1.99 17.82 10.03
CA LYS A 178 -0.64 18.37 10.29
C LYS A 178 -0.69 19.70 11.05
N GLN A 179 -1.71 20.52 10.82
CA GLN A 179 -1.89 21.80 11.50
C GLN A 179 -2.38 21.64 12.95
N LYS A 180 -3.37 20.77 13.17
CA LYS A 180 -4.03 20.64 14.48
C LYS A 180 -3.39 19.56 15.38
N TYR A 181 -2.84 18.52 14.77
CA TYR A 181 -2.29 17.32 15.42
C TYR A 181 -0.95 16.92 14.77
N PRO A 182 0.14 17.67 14.97
CA PRO A 182 1.40 17.49 14.24
C PRO A 182 2.03 16.08 14.41
N ARG A 183 1.70 15.37 15.49
CA ARG A 183 2.13 13.98 15.75
C ARG A 183 1.19 12.91 15.15
N MET A 184 0.04 13.27 14.59
CA MET A 184 -0.83 12.29 13.94
C MET A 184 -0.23 11.87 12.60
N ILE A 185 -0.13 10.56 12.33
CA ILE A 185 0.17 10.09 10.96
C ILE A 185 -1.11 9.93 10.15
N LEU A 186 -0.99 10.10 8.84
CA LEU A 186 -2.06 9.78 7.89
C LEU A 186 -1.65 8.60 7.01
N SER A 187 -2.45 7.56 6.98
CA SER A 187 -2.22 6.37 6.16
C SER A 187 -3.43 6.10 5.27
N ALA A 188 -3.24 5.35 4.17
CA ALA A 188 -4.33 5.07 3.23
C ALA A 188 -4.29 3.65 2.67
N ALA A 189 -5.43 2.96 2.69
CA ALA A 189 -5.65 1.66 2.08
C ALA A 189 -5.91 1.84 0.58
N VAL A 190 -5.07 1.24 -0.25
CA VAL A 190 -5.12 1.45 -1.71
C VAL A 190 -5.19 0.14 -2.47
N PHE A 191 -5.85 0.17 -3.62
CA PHE A 191 -5.78 -0.94 -4.55
C PHE A 191 -4.42 -0.96 -5.24
N PRO A 192 -3.82 -2.15 -5.42
CA PRO A 192 -2.50 -2.30 -6.01
C PRO A 192 -2.54 -2.45 -7.54
N PHE A 193 -3.67 -2.16 -8.19
CA PHE A 193 -3.82 -2.26 -9.64
C PHE A 193 -2.90 -1.26 -10.35
N PRO A 194 -2.55 -1.45 -11.63
CA PRO A 194 -1.91 -0.42 -12.44
C PRO A 194 -2.68 0.92 -12.43
N ARG A 195 -1.97 2.05 -12.60
CA ARG A 195 -2.53 3.40 -12.43
C ARG A 195 -3.73 3.68 -13.33
N ASN A 196 -3.62 3.35 -14.61
CA ASN A 196 -4.72 3.48 -15.57
C ASN A 196 -5.95 2.67 -15.15
N GLU A 197 -5.76 1.45 -14.67
CA GLU A 197 -6.87 0.61 -14.18
C GLU A 197 -7.55 1.25 -12.96
N ARG A 198 -6.78 1.82 -12.02
CA ARG A 198 -7.38 2.54 -10.88
C ARG A 198 -8.14 3.78 -11.33
N PHE A 199 -7.62 4.53 -12.30
CA PHE A 199 -8.29 5.72 -12.83
C PHE A 199 -9.64 5.37 -13.44
N ASP A 200 -9.69 4.30 -14.23
CA ASP A 200 -10.92 3.89 -14.91
C ASP A 200 -11.92 3.25 -13.94
N LYS A 201 -11.45 2.39 -13.03
CA LYS A 201 -12.33 1.56 -12.20
C LYS A 201 -12.74 2.20 -10.87
N ILE A 202 -11.91 3.04 -10.27
CA ILE A 202 -12.13 3.53 -8.89
C ILE A 202 -11.69 4.98 -8.64
N GLN A 203 -11.09 5.66 -9.63
CA GLN A 203 -10.56 7.02 -9.52
C GLN A 203 -9.65 7.24 -8.30
N GLN A 204 -8.71 6.31 -8.07
CA GLN A 204 -7.74 6.38 -6.97
C GLN A 204 -6.32 6.65 -7.49
N ASP A 205 -5.81 7.86 -7.23
CA ASP A 205 -4.48 8.34 -7.67
C ASP A 205 -3.52 8.54 -6.50
N TRP A 206 -3.15 7.43 -5.86
CA TRP A 206 -2.26 7.50 -4.70
C TRP A 206 -0.86 8.02 -5.05
N GLU A 207 -0.42 7.94 -6.32
CA GLU A 207 0.85 8.53 -6.78
C GLU A 207 0.88 10.03 -6.50
N THR A 208 -0.24 10.73 -6.72
CA THR A 208 -0.34 12.16 -6.39
C THR A 208 -0.18 12.39 -4.89
N TRP A 209 -0.79 11.55 -4.05
CA TRP A 209 -0.72 11.69 -2.58
C TRP A 209 0.70 11.45 -2.07
N VAL A 210 1.41 10.45 -2.60
CA VAL A 210 2.79 10.16 -2.17
C VAL A 210 3.77 11.22 -2.65
N LEU A 211 3.63 11.72 -3.88
CA LEU A 211 4.50 12.75 -4.45
C LEU A 211 4.36 14.09 -3.72
N ARG A 212 3.14 14.43 -3.30
CA ARG A 212 2.87 15.64 -2.49
C ARG A 212 3.22 15.47 -1.01
N GLY A 213 3.46 14.24 -0.56
CA GLY A 213 3.65 13.92 0.85
C GLY A 213 2.39 14.14 1.68
N ASP A 214 1.22 13.95 1.07
CA ASP A 214 -0.08 14.07 1.74
C ASP A 214 -0.27 12.95 2.77
N ILE A 215 0.28 11.77 2.51
CA ILE A 215 0.23 10.62 3.43
C ILE A 215 1.62 10.25 3.96
N ASP A 216 1.64 9.67 5.15
CA ASP A 216 2.82 9.11 5.81
C ASP A 216 3.06 7.66 5.42
N LEU A 217 1.99 6.88 5.26
CA LEU A 217 2.05 5.45 4.99
C LEU A 217 1.06 5.04 3.87
N LEU A 218 1.60 4.50 2.79
CA LEU A 218 0.83 3.85 1.72
C LEU A 218 0.66 2.37 2.05
N THR A 219 -0.59 1.88 2.04
CA THR A 219 -0.91 0.49 2.42
C THR A 219 -1.62 -0.24 1.26
N PRO A 220 -0.87 -0.84 0.31
CA PRO A 220 -1.44 -1.63 -0.77
C PRO A 220 -2.16 -2.89 -0.27
N MET A 221 -3.45 -3.03 -0.60
CA MET A 221 -4.28 -4.19 -0.31
C MET A 221 -4.04 -5.30 -1.35
N THR A 222 -2.92 -6.02 -1.25
CA THR A 222 -2.48 -6.98 -2.29
C THR A 222 -3.41 -8.18 -2.39
N TYR A 223 -3.82 -8.71 -1.23
CA TYR A 223 -4.88 -9.69 -1.04
C TYR A 223 -4.76 -10.93 -1.94
N ALA A 224 -3.53 -11.28 -2.31
CA ALA A 224 -3.18 -12.43 -3.13
C ALA A 224 -3.37 -13.74 -2.36
N LEU A 225 -3.79 -14.79 -3.07
CA LEU A 225 -4.02 -16.11 -2.48
C LEU A 225 -2.74 -16.96 -2.39
N ASP A 226 -1.68 -16.55 -3.09
CA ASP A 226 -0.38 -17.23 -3.14
C ASP A 226 0.77 -16.21 -3.16
N THR A 227 1.97 -16.65 -2.77
CA THR A 227 3.16 -15.81 -2.61
C THR A 227 3.69 -15.26 -3.94
N ASN A 228 3.61 -16.03 -5.02
CA ASN A 228 4.06 -15.58 -6.34
C ASN A 228 3.20 -14.40 -6.81
N ARG A 229 1.88 -14.51 -6.67
CA ARG A 229 0.96 -13.43 -7.01
C ARG A 229 1.15 -12.23 -6.09
N PHE A 230 1.42 -12.44 -4.80
CA PHE A 230 1.76 -11.37 -3.88
C PHE A 230 2.96 -10.57 -4.39
N GLN A 231 4.07 -11.24 -4.72
CA GLN A 231 5.29 -10.62 -5.24
C GLN A 231 5.07 -9.88 -6.56
N GLN A 232 4.35 -10.48 -7.51
CA GLN A 232 4.00 -9.84 -8.80
C GLN A 232 3.27 -8.50 -8.61
N ILE A 233 2.44 -8.41 -7.56
CA ILE A 233 1.67 -7.20 -7.25
C ILE A 233 2.54 -6.20 -6.49
N THR A 234 3.32 -6.64 -5.51
CA THR A 234 4.05 -5.74 -4.59
C THR A 234 5.35 -5.19 -5.17
N GLN A 235 6.12 -6.02 -5.88
CA GLN A 235 7.46 -5.64 -6.34
C GLN A 235 7.47 -4.42 -7.29
N PRO A 236 6.52 -4.26 -8.23
CA PRO A 236 6.43 -3.04 -9.04
C PRO A 236 6.15 -1.80 -8.19
N LEU A 237 5.35 -1.90 -7.13
CA LEU A 237 4.96 -0.77 -6.28
C LEU A 237 6.15 -0.25 -5.46
N THR A 238 6.96 -1.17 -4.94
CA THR A 238 8.11 -0.87 -4.08
C THR A 238 9.35 -0.42 -4.87
N SER A 239 9.44 -0.80 -6.15
CA SER A 239 10.56 -0.42 -7.03
C SER A 239 10.40 0.96 -7.68
N THR A 240 9.32 1.69 -7.38
CA THR A 240 9.06 3.00 -7.99
C THR A 240 9.82 4.13 -7.28
N ARG A 241 10.49 5.00 -8.06
CA ARG A 241 11.01 6.29 -7.55
C ARG A 241 9.89 7.25 -7.10
N VAL A 242 8.63 6.88 -7.35
CA VAL A 242 7.43 7.69 -7.11
C VAL A 242 7.12 7.85 -5.62
N LEU A 243 7.54 6.90 -4.78
CA LEU A 243 7.24 6.93 -3.34
C LEU A 243 7.84 8.15 -2.62
N GLY A 244 8.92 8.73 -3.16
CA GLY A 244 9.55 9.92 -2.64
C GLY A 244 9.94 9.78 -1.17
N SER A 245 9.18 10.45 -0.30
CA SER A 245 9.37 10.48 1.15
C SER A 245 8.24 9.79 1.92
N THR A 246 7.41 8.98 1.27
CA THR A 246 6.30 8.24 1.89
C THR A 246 6.71 6.79 2.14
N LEU A 247 6.34 6.22 3.30
CA LEU A 247 6.59 4.82 3.59
C LEU A 247 5.58 3.93 2.85
N ILE A 248 6.03 2.78 2.35
CA ILE A 248 5.13 1.76 1.77
C ILE A 248 5.13 0.51 2.65
N THR A 249 3.96 -0.05 2.90
CA THR A 249 3.78 -1.24 3.74
C THR A 249 2.65 -2.10 3.15
N PRO A 250 2.98 -3.08 2.29
CA PRO A 250 2.00 -3.99 1.71
C PRO A 250 1.25 -4.81 2.76
N ALA A 251 -0.04 -5.04 2.54
CA ALA A 251 -0.89 -5.80 3.43
C ALA A 251 -1.07 -7.26 2.97
N VAL A 252 -0.74 -8.21 3.84
CA VAL A 252 -0.98 -9.65 3.69
C VAL A 252 -2.40 -9.97 4.15
N LYS A 253 -3.20 -10.65 3.30
CA LYS A 253 -4.56 -11.07 3.65
C LYS A 253 -4.60 -12.51 4.15
N LEU A 254 -4.82 -12.71 5.44
CA LEU A 254 -4.99 -14.00 6.11
C LEU A 254 -6.31 -14.72 5.76
N LEU A 255 -7.33 -13.98 5.31
CA LEU A 255 -8.59 -14.60 4.90
C LEU A 255 -8.39 -15.46 3.66
N ASN A 256 -8.80 -16.73 3.76
CA ASN A 256 -8.78 -17.73 2.69
C ASN A 256 -7.37 -18.12 2.20
N ILE A 257 -6.34 -17.98 3.04
CA ILE A 257 -5.01 -18.55 2.77
C ILE A 257 -4.57 -19.48 3.90
N PRO A 258 -3.79 -20.54 3.61
CA PRO A 258 -3.13 -21.35 4.63
C PRO A 258 -2.11 -20.54 5.44
N GLU A 259 -1.86 -20.94 6.69
CA GLU A 259 -0.87 -20.28 7.57
C GLU A 259 0.52 -20.22 6.95
N ILE A 260 0.99 -21.30 6.32
CA ILE A 260 2.31 -21.34 5.69
C ILE A 260 2.42 -20.29 4.56
N VAL A 261 1.35 -20.09 3.79
CA VAL A 261 1.29 -19.06 2.74
C VAL A 261 1.32 -17.66 3.36
N ALA A 262 0.68 -17.46 4.52
CA ALA A 262 0.78 -16.19 5.24
C ALA A 262 2.22 -15.90 5.69
N VAL A 263 2.92 -16.91 6.23
CA VAL A 263 4.34 -16.79 6.61
C VAL A 263 5.21 -16.46 5.40
N ASP A 264 5.02 -17.14 4.28
CA ASP A 264 5.76 -16.89 3.03
C ASP A 264 5.50 -15.48 2.49
N GLN A 265 4.26 -15.00 2.52
CA GLN A 265 3.93 -13.63 2.10
C GLN A 265 4.51 -12.57 3.04
N ILE A 266 4.54 -12.82 4.35
CA ILE A 266 5.21 -11.94 5.32
C ILE A 266 6.71 -11.88 5.03
N GLN A 267 7.36 -13.03 4.78
CA GLN A 267 8.77 -13.09 4.42
C GLN A 267 9.02 -12.34 3.10
N ALA A 268 8.21 -12.60 2.07
CA ALA A 268 8.32 -11.89 0.79
C ALA A 268 8.15 -10.37 0.93
N ALA A 269 7.30 -9.89 1.85
CA ALA A 269 7.15 -8.46 2.13
C ALA A 269 8.38 -7.86 2.82
N ARG A 270 9.02 -8.62 3.73
CA ARG A 270 10.26 -8.23 4.42
C ARG A 270 11.47 -8.19 3.48
N ASP A 271 11.43 -8.96 2.41
CA ASP A 271 12.50 -9.03 1.42
C ASP A 271 12.45 -7.90 0.37
N LEU A 272 11.40 -7.08 0.40
CA LEU A 272 11.20 -5.90 -0.45
C LEU A 272 11.68 -4.61 0.24
N PRO A 273 11.95 -3.51 -0.52
CA PRO A 273 12.38 -2.24 0.04
C PRO A 273 11.20 -1.49 0.69
N THR A 274 10.66 -2.02 1.78
CA THR A 274 9.44 -1.56 2.45
C THR A 274 9.69 -1.05 3.87
N GLY A 275 8.70 -0.32 4.40
CA GLY A 275 8.66 0.08 5.80
C GLY A 275 8.34 -1.08 6.75
N GLY A 276 7.89 -2.21 6.21
CA GLY A 276 7.40 -3.37 6.95
C GLY A 276 6.27 -4.05 6.18
N TYR A 277 5.41 -4.76 6.91
CA TYR A 277 4.20 -5.38 6.38
C TYR A 277 2.98 -5.08 7.28
N ILE A 278 1.79 -5.17 6.70
CA ILE A 278 0.51 -5.14 7.44
C ILE A 278 -0.13 -6.51 7.35
N ILE A 279 -0.87 -6.91 8.39
CA ILE A 279 -1.67 -8.12 8.41
C ILE A 279 -3.14 -7.72 8.43
N PHE A 280 -3.93 -8.28 7.52
CA PHE A 280 -5.38 -8.20 7.49
C PHE A 280 -5.94 -9.62 7.33
N ALA A 281 -6.94 -10.12 8.02
CA ALA A 281 -7.69 -9.51 9.09
C ALA A 281 -7.21 -10.13 10.42
N ALA A 282 -6.99 -9.28 11.42
CA ALA A 282 -6.25 -9.62 12.64
C ALA A 282 -6.90 -10.77 13.44
N GLU A 283 -8.21 -10.97 13.32
CA GLU A 283 -8.96 -12.08 13.93
C GLU A 283 -8.51 -13.47 13.44
N ARG A 284 -7.75 -13.52 12.34
CA ARG A 284 -7.17 -14.76 11.79
C ARG A 284 -5.77 -15.07 12.34
N ILE A 285 -5.22 -14.22 13.20
CA ILE A 285 -3.95 -14.49 13.90
C ILE A 285 -4.26 -15.47 15.05
N THR A 286 -4.10 -16.76 14.78
CA THR A 286 -4.34 -17.83 15.76
C THR A 286 -3.21 -18.86 15.71
N GLY A 287 -3.18 -19.77 16.69
CA GLY A 287 -2.37 -20.98 16.66
C GLY A 287 -0.90 -20.75 16.31
N GLY A 288 -0.46 -21.34 15.19
CA GLY A 288 0.93 -21.32 14.75
C GLY A 288 1.40 -19.96 14.26
N LEU A 289 0.54 -19.17 13.60
CA LEU A 289 0.88 -17.83 13.13
C LEU A 289 1.18 -16.88 14.29
N HIS A 290 0.41 -16.99 15.38
CA HIS A 290 0.69 -16.25 16.61
C HIS A 290 2.09 -16.63 17.14
N GLY A 291 2.39 -17.92 17.28
CA GLY A 291 3.70 -18.38 17.74
C GLY A 291 4.86 -17.96 16.81
N PHE A 292 4.63 -17.91 15.50
CA PHE A 292 5.60 -17.38 14.53
C PHE A 292 5.88 -15.88 14.78
N LEU A 293 4.84 -15.07 14.96
CA LEU A 293 4.99 -13.64 15.22
C LEU A 293 5.69 -13.39 16.57
N THR A 294 5.32 -14.11 17.63
CA THR A 294 5.98 -14.04 18.95
C THR A 294 7.48 -14.36 18.85
N ARG A 295 7.86 -15.42 18.12
CA ARG A 295 9.28 -15.78 17.96
C ARG A 295 10.07 -14.77 17.11
N THR A 296 9.44 -14.12 16.15
CA THR A 296 10.13 -13.26 15.19
C THR A 296 10.09 -11.78 15.54
N GLN A 297 9.12 -11.33 16.33
CA GLN A 297 8.95 -9.93 16.74
C GLN A 297 9.17 -9.71 18.25
N GLY A 298 9.45 -10.78 19.00
CA GLY A 298 9.48 -10.77 20.45
C GLY A 298 8.12 -11.14 21.03
N GLY A 299 8.13 -11.85 22.17
CA GLY A 299 6.92 -12.07 22.97
C GLY A 299 6.81 -11.01 24.06
N PRO A 300 5.61 -10.83 24.65
CA PRO A 300 5.56 -10.29 25.99
C PRO A 300 6.34 -11.27 26.90
N GLU A 301 7.16 -10.76 27.82
CA GLU A 301 7.66 -11.60 28.91
C GLU A 301 6.45 -12.06 29.73
N ILE A 302 5.99 -13.29 29.51
CA ILE A 302 4.92 -13.91 30.30
C ILE A 302 5.52 -15.13 31.00
N GLY A 303 5.51 -15.10 32.33
CA GLY A 303 5.83 -16.26 33.15
C GLY A 303 4.86 -17.41 32.86
N ASN A 304 5.44 -18.53 32.42
CA ASN A 304 5.04 -19.94 32.54
C ASN A 304 3.58 -20.45 32.54
N ASP A 305 2.53 -19.68 32.26
CA ASP A 305 1.16 -20.22 32.21
C ASP A 305 0.52 -20.17 30.81
N ASN A 306 0.05 -21.34 30.38
CA ASN A 306 -0.35 -21.69 29.02
C ASN A 306 -1.67 -21.04 28.56
N ARG A 307 -1.67 -20.64 27.27
CA ARG A 307 -2.76 -20.28 26.34
C ARG A 307 -2.97 -18.77 26.11
N ALA A 308 -2.54 -18.33 24.93
CA ALA A 308 -2.95 -17.06 24.33
C ALA A 308 -4.46 -17.05 24.07
N SER A 309 -5.22 -16.51 25.02
CA SER A 309 -6.60 -16.06 24.81
C SER A 309 -6.59 -14.67 24.16
N LEU A 310 -7.62 -14.34 23.38
CA LEU A 310 -7.85 -12.98 22.86
C LEU A 310 -7.90 -11.90 23.97
N ASN A 311 -8.13 -12.31 25.23
CA ASN A 311 -8.02 -11.45 26.42
C ASN A 311 -6.58 -11.02 26.78
N ALA A 312 -5.54 -11.63 26.20
CA ALA A 312 -4.17 -11.17 26.35
C ALA A 312 -3.90 -9.81 25.66
N LEU A 313 -4.81 -9.37 24.78
CA LEU A 313 -4.82 -8.00 24.24
C LEU A 313 -5.44 -6.98 25.21
N ALA A 314 -6.14 -7.44 26.26
CA ALA A 314 -6.84 -6.58 27.22
C ALA A 314 -5.99 -6.18 28.43
N ASN A 315 -4.88 -6.89 28.69
CA ASN A 315 -3.90 -6.49 29.70
C ASN A 315 -2.64 -5.97 28.98
N PRO A 316 -2.37 -4.65 29.02
CA PRO A 316 -1.20 -4.05 28.36
C PRO A 316 0.05 -4.29 29.20
N SER A 317 0.38 -5.57 29.45
CA SER A 317 1.62 -5.91 30.13
C SER A 317 2.70 -5.98 29.06
N HIS A 318 3.30 -4.82 28.82
CA HIS A 318 4.45 -4.57 27.96
C HIS A 318 4.19 -4.71 26.45
N VAL A 319 3.89 -3.56 25.82
CA VAL A 319 4.27 -3.33 24.42
C VAL A 319 5.78 -3.54 24.37
N VAL A 320 6.26 -4.46 23.54
CA VAL A 320 7.69 -4.53 23.21
C VAL A 320 8.07 -3.14 22.72
N GLU A 321 8.88 -2.40 23.50
CA GLU A 321 9.35 -1.05 23.17
C GLU A 321 10.31 -1.15 21.97
N GLY A 322 9.72 -1.31 20.79
CA GLY A 322 10.43 -1.36 19.51
C GLY A 322 10.47 0.02 18.86
N LEU A 323 11.50 0.24 18.04
CA LEU A 323 11.56 1.42 17.18
C LEU A 323 10.37 1.42 16.22
N ILE A 324 9.52 2.43 16.32
CA ILE A 324 8.41 2.63 15.40
C ILE A 324 8.92 3.44 14.19
N PRO A 325 9.06 2.88 12.98
CA PRO A 325 9.80 3.53 11.90
C PRO A 325 9.21 4.88 11.45
N TYR A 326 7.89 5.05 11.51
CA TYR A 326 7.25 6.32 11.17
C TYR A 326 7.36 7.38 12.29
N ARG A 327 7.74 7.01 13.51
CA ARG A 327 8.03 7.95 14.61
C ARG A 327 9.52 8.25 14.70
N GLN A 328 10.35 7.22 14.49
CA GLN A 328 11.79 7.22 14.72
C GLN A 328 12.54 6.77 13.44
N PRO A 329 12.37 7.44 12.30
CA PRO A 329 12.88 6.94 11.02
C PRO A 329 14.40 6.83 10.96
N PHE A 330 15.13 7.78 11.57
CA PHE A 330 16.60 7.73 11.59
C PHE A 330 17.14 6.61 12.49
N ALA A 331 16.57 6.44 13.69
CA ALA A 331 16.90 5.32 14.56
C ALA A 331 16.55 3.98 13.93
N ALA A 332 15.38 3.86 13.28
CA ALA A 332 14.99 2.66 12.55
C ALA A 332 15.92 2.34 11.38
N ALA A 333 16.46 3.35 10.69
CA ALA A 333 17.46 3.14 9.64
C ALA A 333 18.78 2.62 10.23
N ALA A 334 19.23 3.20 11.33
CA ALA A 334 20.44 2.75 12.03
C ALA A 334 20.30 1.29 12.51
N ASP A 335 19.22 0.97 13.21
CA ASP A 335 18.94 -0.39 13.71
C ASP A 335 18.87 -1.44 12.59
N ARG A 336 18.15 -1.15 11.50
CA ARG A 336 18.05 -2.05 10.35
C ARG A 336 19.40 -2.30 9.68
N PHE A 337 20.26 -1.29 9.64
CA PHE A 337 21.61 -1.46 9.10
C PHE A 337 22.51 -2.28 10.05
N GLN A 338 22.39 -2.10 11.37
CA GLN A 338 23.09 -2.95 12.34
C GLN A 338 22.65 -4.42 12.21
N ALA A 339 21.37 -4.69 11.96
CA ALA A 339 20.89 -6.04 11.71
C ALA A 339 21.52 -6.66 10.45
N LEU A 340 21.66 -5.89 9.36
CA LEU A 340 22.37 -6.34 8.14
C LEU A 340 23.84 -6.65 8.43
N LYS A 341 24.53 -5.78 9.17
CA LYS A 341 25.93 -6.00 9.56
C LYS A 341 26.09 -7.30 10.34
N LYS A 342 25.26 -7.53 11.36
CA LYS A 342 25.28 -8.76 12.17
C LYS A 342 25.10 -10.01 11.32
N GLU A 343 24.16 -9.97 10.37
CA GLU A 343 23.92 -11.06 9.44
C GLU A 343 25.12 -11.35 8.54
N TRP A 344 25.72 -10.34 7.92
CA TRP A 344 26.91 -10.54 7.09
C TRP A 344 28.11 -11.03 7.90
N SER A 345 28.31 -10.50 9.12
CA SER A 345 29.35 -10.97 10.04
C SER A 345 29.17 -12.44 10.39
N PHE A 346 27.93 -12.87 10.66
CA PHE A 346 27.62 -14.27 10.92
C PHE A 346 27.97 -15.15 9.70
N LEU A 347 27.58 -14.75 8.49
CA LEU A 347 27.87 -15.53 7.28
C LEU A 347 29.37 -15.59 6.97
N LEU A 348 30.10 -14.49 7.16
CA LEU A 348 31.56 -14.46 7.01
C LEU A 348 32.25 -15.39 8.01
N ALA A 349 31.80 -15.39 9.28
CA ALA A 349 32.37 -16.22 10.33
C ALA A 349 32.12 -17.73 10.13
N ASN A 350 31.04 -18.08 9.43
CA ASN A 350 30.70 -19.46 9.09
C ASN A 350 31.13 -19.85 7.66
N GLU A 351 31.96 -19.04 6.99
CA GLU A 351 32.42 -19.28 5.61
C GLU A 351 31.29 -19.42 4.57
N GLN A 352 30.12 -18.85 4.87
CA GLN A 352 28.92 -18.84 4.01
C GLN A 352 28.83 -17.58 3.13
N LEU A 353 29.78 -16.66 3.28
CA LEU A 353 29.94 -15.49 2.42
C LEU A 353 31.44 -15.34 2.11
N SER A 354 31.80 -15.48 0.84
CA SER A 354 33.18 -15.37 0.39
C SER A 354 33.45 -14.01 -0.26
N MET A 355 34.57 -13.38 0.12
CA MET A 355 35.05 -12.11 -0.43
C MET A 355 36.58 -12.14 -0.47
N ARG A 356 37.20 -11.45 -1.44
CA ARG A 356 38.67 -11.34 -1.45
C ARG A 356 39.12 -10.51 -0.24
N GLN A 357 40.27 -10.84 0.35
CA GLN A 357 40.74 -10.17 1.57
C GLN A 357 40.80 -8.64 1.43
N SER A 358 41.32 -8.13 0.31
CA SER A 358 41.38 -6.69 0.04
C SER A 358 40.00 -6.04 -0.09
N GLU A 359 39.01 -6.77 -0.62
CA GLU A 359 37.62 -6.31 -0.69
C GLU A 359 36.98 -6.33 0.70
N LEU A 360 37.25 -7.36 1.50
CA LEU A 360 36.71 -7.54 2.85
C LEU A 360 37.11 -6.41 3.80
N ASP A 361 38.37 -5.96 3.77
CA ASP A 361 38.84 -4.86 4.62
C ASP A 361 38.16 -3.54 4.25
N SER A 362 38.08 -3.24 2.94
CA SER A 362 37.37 -2.06 2.44
C SER A 362 35.87 -2.09 2.74
N TRP A 363 35.27 -3.29 2.71
CA TRP A 363 33.86 -3.50 3.03
C TRP A 363 33.58 -3.24 4.51
N ARG A 364 34.39 -3.85 5.39
CA ARG A 364 34.27 -3.67 6.85
C ARG A 364 34.41 -2.20 7.23
N PHE A 365 35.41 -1.51 6.67
CA PHE A 365 35.61 -0.09 6.91
C PHE A 365 34.39 0.75 6.52
N ASN A 366 33.89 0.59 5.29
CA ASN A 366 32.73 1.38 4.83
C ASN A 366 31.43 0.99 5.57
N ALA A 367 31.29 -0.27 6.01
CA ALA A 367 30.18 -0.69 6.84
C ALA A 367 30.22 -0.04 8.23
N GLU A 368 31.39 0.06 8.86
CA GLU A 368 31.55 0.78 10.13
C GLU A 368 31.31 2.28 9.98
N GLU A 369 31.83 2.90 8.91
CA GLU A 369 31.59 4.31 8.58
C GLU A 369 30.08 4.59 8.44
N LEU A 370 29.36 3.77 7.67
CA LEU A 370 27.92 3.91 7.48
C LEU A 370 27.14 3.74 8.80
N ALA A 371 27.51 2.74 9.61
CA ALA A 371 26.91 2.53 10.92
C ALA A 371 27.09 3.75 11.83
N ALA A 372 28.30 4.31 11.91
CA ALA A 372 28.61 5.46 12.74
C ALA A 372 27.81 6.70 12.32
N VAL A 373 27.74 7.02 11.02
CA VAL A 373 26.98 8.20 10.55
C VAL A 373 25.46 8.03 10.67
N LEU A 374 24.94 6.80 10.57
CA LEU A 374 23.52 6.53 10.83
C LEU A 374 23.16 6.70 12.31
N ASN A 375 24.01 6.20 13.22
CA ASN A 375 23.84 6.40 14.67
C ASN A 375 23.94 7.89 15.03
N GLN A 376 24.92 8.61 14.49
CA GLN A 376 25.08 10.05 14.70
C GLN A 376 23.86 10.85 14.22
N LEU A 377 23.26 10.45 13.09
CA LEU A 377 22.02 11.05 12.59
C LEU A 377 20.82 10.73 13.48
N ALA A 378 20.75 9.51 14.02
CA ALA A 378 19.67 9.09 14.92
C ALA A 378 19.72 9.88 16.24
N GLU A 379 20.91 10.07 16.82
CA GLU A 379 21.12 10.80 18.08
C GLU A 379 20.96 12.32 17.92
N ASN A 380 21.46 12.89 16.81
CA ASN A 380 21.40 14.32 16.55
C ASN A 380 20.92 14.61 15.11
N PRO A 381 19.59 14.62 14.89
CA PRO A 381 19.02 14.89 13.58
C PRO A 381 19.27 16.33 13.09
N ASN A 382 20.07 16.47 12.04
CA ASN A 382 20.25 17.73 11.33
C ASN A 382 20.67 17.50 9.86
N ASN A 383 20.61 18.57 9.04
CA ASN A 383 20.91 18.49 7.61
C ASN A 383 22.34 18.01 7.31
N SER A 384 23.33 18.39 8.14
CA SER A 384 24.72 17.97 7.96
C SER A 384 24.87 16.46 8.17
N ASN A 385 24.34 15.94 9.27
CA ASN A 385 24.37 14.51 9.57
C ASN A 385 23.55 13.70 8.54
N LEU A 386 22.42 14.23 8.05
CA LEU A 386 21.63 13.58 7.01
C LEU A 386 22.41 13.47 5.69
N ASN A 387 23.12 14.53 5.30
CA ASN A 387 23.95 14.52 4.10
C ASN A 387 25.11 13.53 4.22
N LYS A 388 25.78 13.46 5.38
CA LYS A 388 26.81 12.44 5.64
C LYS A 388 26.25 11.01 5.53
N ALA A 389 25.11 10.74 6.16
CA ALA A 389 24.45 9.44 6.09
C ALA A 389 24.04 9.05 4.66
N ARG A 390 23.44 9.97 3.89
CA ARG A 390 23.07 9.74 2.49
C ARG A 390 24.30 9.45 1.61
N ASN A 391 25.37 10.21 1.76
CA ASN A 391 26.60 10.02 0.99
C ASN A 391 27.26 8.68 1.32
N SER A 392 27.37 8.34 2.60
CA SER A 392 27.92 7.05 3.04
C SER A 392 27.05 5.87 2.56
N LEU A 393 25.72 5.98 2.65
CA LEU A 393 24.80 4.95 2.18
C LEU A 393 24.95 4.71 0.67
N ARG A 394 25.02 5.77 -0.14
CA ARG A 394 25.22 5.66 -1.59
C ARG A 394 26.56 5.01 -1.94
N LYS A 395 27.64 5.43 -1.27
CA LYS A 395 28.98 4.84 -1.41
C LYS A 395 28.95 3.35 -1.09
N PHE A 396 28.33 2.97 0.04
CA PHE A 396 28.21 1.59 0.46
C PHE A 396 27.35 0.77 -0.52
N GLN A 397 26.22 1.28 -0.99
CA GLN A 397 25.37 0.60 -1.98
C GLN A 397 26.10 0.33 -3.31
N LEU A 398 26.98 1.24 -3.75
CA LEU A 398 27.79 1.05 -4.94
C LEU A 398 28.83 -0.06 -4.75
N GLN A 399 29.58 -0.02 -3.65
CA GLN A 399 30.52 -1.08 -3.27
C GLN A 399 29.80 -2.43 -3.09
N PHE A 400 28.60 -2.41 -2.50
CA PHE A 400 27.79 -3.59 -2.26
C PHE A 400 27.58 -4.40 -3.53
N ARG A 401 27.21 -3.72 -4.62
CA ARG A 401 26.94 -4.36 -5.91
C ARG A 401 28.16 -5.05 -6.50
N SER A 402 29.35 -4.45 -6.39
CA SER A 402 30.58 -5.07 -6.89
C SER A 402 31.02 -6.24 -6.01
N SER A 403 31.04 -6.07 -4.69
CA SER A 403 31.52 -7.09 -3.75
C SER A 403 30.63 -8.33 -3.71
N MET A 404 29.31 -8.17 -3.93
CA MET A 404 28.37 -9.29 -3.94
C MET A 404 28.21 -9.95 -5.31
N SER A 405 28.95 -9.50 -6.33
CA SER A 405 28.76 -9.99 -7.71
C SER A 405 29.05 -11.48 -7.88
N VAL A 406 30.06 -12.01 -7.16
CA VAL A 406 30.40 -13.44 -7.19
C VAL A 406 29.41 -14.24 -6.36
N HIS A 407 29.19 -13.86 -5.09
CA HIS A 407 28.23 -14.52 -4.19
C HIS A 407 26.81 -14.57 -4.80
N GLY A 408 26.41 -13.50 -5.49
CA GLY A 408 25.12 -13.38 -6.14
C GLY A 408 24.91 -14.29 -7.34
N ARG A 409 25.95 -14.95 -7.89
CA ARG A 409 25.78 -15.96 -8.95
C ARG A 409 25.08 -17.21 -8.44
N GLU A 410 25.34 -17.57 -7.19
CA GLU A 410 24.75 -18.74 -6.53
C GLU A 410 23.59 -18.33 -5.61
N ASN A 411 23.67 -17.13 -5.01
CA ASN A 411 22.74 -16.65 -3.98
C ASN A 411 21.99 -15.39 -4.40
N ALA A 412 21.50 -15.35 -5.65
CA ALA A 412 20.87 -14.16 -6.25
C ALA A 412 19.72 -13.59 -5.39
N TYR A 413 18.86 -14.46 -4.84
CA TYR A 413 17.74 -14.05 -3.99
C TYR A 413 18.19 -13.33 -2.70
N GLN A 414 19.20 -13.90 -2.03
CA GLN A 414 19.74 -13.35 -0.78
C GLN A 414 20.39 -11.98 -1.04
N VAL A 415 21.22 -11.88 -2.09
CA VAL A 415 21.86 -10.62 -2.47
C VAL A 415 20.81 -9.55 -2.85
N GLN A 416 19.77 -9.92 -3.59
CA GLN A 416 18.68 -9.00 -3.92
C GLN A 416 17.93 -8.52 -2.67
N THR A 417 17.70 -9.41 -1.71
CA THR A 417 17.07 -9.09 -0.42
C THR A 417 17.89 -8.07 0.36
N TRP A 418 19.21 -8.24 0.44
CA TRP A 418 20.11 -7.27 1.07
C TRP A 418 20.12 -5.92 0.34
N GLN A 419 20.10 -5.91 -1.00
CA GLN A 419 19.97 -4.66 -1.77
C GLN A 419 18.65 -3.94 -1.45
N ASN A 420 17.55 -4.68 -1.38
CA ASN A 420 16.24 -4.14 -1.03
C ASN A 420 16.23 -3.57 0.40
N ARG A 421 16.86 -4.26 1.36
CA ARG A 421 16.97 -3.76 2.74
C ARG A 421 17.85 -2.50 2.82
N LEU A 422 18.90 -2.40 2.02
CA LEU A 422 19.68 -1.14 1.89
C LEU A 422 18.87 -0.01 1.25
N ALA A 423 18.01 -0.30 0.27
CA ALA A 423 17.12 0.69 -0.32
C ALA A 423 16.02 1.14 0.66
N ALA A 424 15.55 0.25 1.55
CA ALA A 424 14.63 0.63 2.63
C ALA A 424 15.25 1.65 3.61
N LEU A 425 16.58 1.65 3.80
CA LEU A 425 17.26 2.69 4.57
C LEU A 425 17.11 4.07 3.91
N GLU A 426 17.30 4.15 2.60
CA GLU A 426 17.11 5.40 1.85
C GLU A 426 15.67 5.93 1.97
N MET A 427 14.68 5.04 1.90
CA MET A 427 13.28 5.38 2.13
C MET A 427 13.05 5.98 3.53
N LEU A 428 13.64 5.37 4.57
CA LEU A 428 13.56 5.89 5.95
C LEU A 428 14.26 7.25 6.09
N LEU A 429 15.43 7.44 5.48
CA LEU A 429 16.13 8.73 5.47
C LEU A 429 15.30 9.82 4.77
N ASN A 430 14.64 9.51 3.67
CA ASN A 430 13.79 10.44 2.93
C ASN A 430 12.51 10.79 3.71
N TYR A 431 11.89 9.81 4.36
CA TYR A 431 10.76 10.06 5.26
C TYR A 431 11.18 10.93 6.46
N GLY A 432 12.31 10.61 7.10
CA GLY A 432 12.86 11.37 8.21
C GLY A 432 13.21 12.82 7.86
N ASP A 433 13.81 13.07 6.69
CA ASP A 433 14.04 14.41 6.14
C ASP A 433 12.73 15.21 6.08
N ARG A 434 11.67 14.61 5.50
CA ARG A 434 10.36 15.26 5.41
C ARG A 434 9.76 15.57 6.78
N VAL A 435 9.67 14.56 7.65
CA VAL A 435 8.87 14.72 8.88
C VAL A 435 9.67 15.39 10.00
N ARG A 436 10.91 14.95 10.27
CA ARG A 436 11.72 15.48 11.38
C ARG A 436 12.38 16.82 11.04
N LEU A 437 13.07 16.91 9.90
CA LEU A 437 13.92 18.08 9.60
C LEU A 437 13.16 19.22 8.93
N LYS A 438 12.29 18.92 7.95
CA LYS A 438 11.56 19.95 7.18
C LYS A 438 10.27 20.39 7.84
N SER A 439 9.57 19.48 8.52
CA SER A 439 8.26 19.75 9.11
C SER A 439 8.28 19.90 10.63
N GLY A 440 9.38 19.56 11.31
CA GLY A 440 9.45 19.53 12.78
C GLY A 440 8.42 18.60 13.44
N ARG A 441 7.90 17.62 12.68
CA ARG A 441 6.96 16.61 13.18
C ARG A 441 7.75 15.48 13.83
N PHE A 442 7.30 15.10 15.03
CA PHE A 442 7.92 14.15 15.95
C PHE A 442 9.20 14.64 16.60
#